data_AF-A0A3C1BM89-F1
#
_entry.id   AF-A0A3C1BM89-F1
#
_cell.length_a   1.000
_cell.length_b   1.000
_cell.length_c   1.000
_cell.angle_alpha   90.00
_cell.angle_beta   90.00
_cell.angle_gamma   90.00
#
_symmetry.space_group_name_H-M   'P 1'
#
loop_
_entity.id
_entity.type
_entity.pdbx_description
1 polymer ?
#
loop_
_entity_poly.entity_id
_entity_poly.type
_entity_poly.pdbx_seq_one_letter_code
_entity_poly.pdbx_strand_id
1 'polypeptide(L)'
;MVWSCRKARAQADGGSIDWIVVRNRTSHIHAKNRQRVETALDQLARRLGFRQAAGLSERVIFREMYPAGITLLDLTDEEANTNLTMSHVAARAEVRALVAALNLPGVTL
;
A
#
# COMPACT_ATOMS: atom_id res chain seq x y z
N MET A 1 -13.18 7.86 -14.68
CA MET A 1 -12.54 8.57 -13.53
C MET A 1 -13.22 8.10 -12.23
N VAL A 2 -12.49 8.01 -11.11
CA VAL A 2 -12.99 7.44 -9.82
C VAL A 2 -14.33 8.06 -9.38
N TRP A 3 -14.48 9.37 -9.56
CA TRP A 3 -15.73 10.08 -9.27
C TRP A 3 -16.95 9.50 -10.03
N SER A 4 -16.80 9.24 -11.32
CA SER A 4 -17.85 8.63 -12.15
C SER A 4 -18.23 7.25 -11.63
N CYS A 5 -17.25 6.46 -11.18
CA CYS A 5 -17.50 5.14 -10.60
C CYS A 5 -18.23 5.23 -9.25
N ARG A 6 -17.85 6.18 -8.39
CA ARG A 6 -18.56 6.44 -7.11
C ARG A 6 -20.01 6.83 -7.34
N LYS A 7 -20.26 7.71 -8.32
CA LYS A 7 -21.61 8.12 -8.70
C LYS A 7 -22.43 6.92 -9.23
N ALA A 8 -21.84 6.12 -10.11
CA ALA A 8 -22.51 4.94 -10.66
C ALA A 8 -22.85 3.91 -9.57
N ARG A 9 -21.93 3.67 -8.61
CA ARG A 9 -22.20 2.76 -7.48
C ARG A 9 -23.32 3.30 -6.59
N ALA A 10 -23.26 4.56 -6.19
CA ALA A 10 -24.30 5.19 -5.38
C ALA A 10 -25.69 5.13 -6.05
N GLN A 11 -25.76 5.23 -7.38
CA GLN A 11 -27.01 5.07 -8.13
C GLN A 11 -27.51 3.61 -8.20
N ALA A 12 -26.61 2.64 -8.19
CA ALA A 12 -26.94 1.23 -8.34
C ALA A 12 -27.39 0.57 -7.02
N ASP A 13 -26.70 0.86 -5.91
CA ASP A 13 -26.94 0.18 -4.63
C ASP A 13 -26.82 1.09 -3.39
N GLY A 14 -26.69 2.40 -3.59
CA GLY A 14 -26.45 3.35 -2.49
C GLY A 14 -25.08 3.20 -1.81
N GLY A 15 -24.23 2.29 -2.29
CA GLY A 15 -22.91 2.04 -1.74
C GLY A 15 -21.89 3.11 -2.13
N SER A 16 -20.79 3.14 -1.39
CA SER A 16 -19.65 4.01 -1.69
C SER A 16 -18.39 3.18 -1.95
N ILE A 17 -17.55 3.64 -2.89
CA ILE A 17 -16.24 3.04 -3.14
C ILE A 17 -15.24 3.70 -2.19
N ASP A 18 -14.59 2.91 -1.35
CA ASP A 18 -13.45 3.37 -0.57
C ASP A 18 -12.25 3.59 -1.50
N TRP A 19 -11.77 4.83 -1.56
CA TRP A 19 -10.65 5.22 -2.40
C TRP A 19 -9.44 5.47 -1.52
N ILE A 20 -8.42 4.63 -1.69
CA ILE A 20 -7.16 4.71 -0.94
C ILE A 20 -6.04 5.09 -1.90
N VAL A 21 -5.30 6.14 -1.57
CA VAL A 21 -4.11 6.57 -2.30
C VAL A 21 -2.88 6.14 -1.51
N VAL A 22 -2.07 5.31 -2.15
CA VAL A 22 -0.85 4.76 -1.57
C VAL A 22 0.34 5.58 -2.04
N ARG A 23 1.18 6.03 -1.10
CA ARG A 23 2.42 6.75 -1.41
C ARG A 23 3.60 5.80 -1.29
N ASN A 24 4.26 5.47 -2.40
CA ASN A 24 5.47 4.67 -2.37
C ASN A 24 6.55 5.37 -1.55
N ARG A 25 7.27 4.60 -0.72
CA ARG A 25 8.31 5.15 0.15
C ARG A 25 9.56 5.40 -0.68
N THR A 26 9.88 6.67 -0.87
CA THR A 26 11.10 7.12 -1.54
C THR A 26 12.23 7.36 -0.54
N SER A 27 13.47 7.26 -1.02
CA SER A 27 14.68 7.46 -0.21
C SER A 27 14.69 8.79 0.55
N HIS A 28 15.34 8.82 1.72
CA HIS A 28 15.41 9.97 2.62
C HIS A 28 16.11 11.23 2.04
N ILE A 29 16.73 11.09 0.86
CA ILE A 29 17.54 12.13 0.20
C ILE A 29 16.74 13.42 -0.06
N HIS A 30 15.39 13.37 -0.10
CA HIS A 30 14.55 14.52 -0.39
C HIS A 30 13.46 14.80 0.66
N ALA A 31 13.83 14.88 1.93
CA ALA A 31 12.90 15.11 3.05
C ALA A 31 11.96 16.33 2.83
N LYS A 32 12.47 17.45 2.29
CA LYS A 32 11.65 18.66 2.02
C LYS A 32 10.61 18.44 0.92
N ASN A 33 10.98 17.76 -0.16
CA ASN A 33 10.03 17.44 -1.24
C ASN A 33 8.98 16.44 -0.77
N ARG A 34 9.40 15.44 0.02
CA ARG A 34 8.49 14.48 0.65
C ARG A 34 7.45 15.18 1.52
N GLN A 35 7.88 16.09 2.40
CA GLN A 35 6.96 16.87 3.24
C GLN A 35 5.98 17.69 2.41
N ARG A 36 6.45 18.34 1.34
CA ARG A 36 5.59 19.12 0.44
C ARG A 36 4.54 18.26 -0.27
N VAL A 37 4.94 17.09 -0.76
CA VAL A 37 4.02 16.13 -1.40
C VAL A 37 3.00 15.61 -0.39
N GLU A 38 3.43 15.29 0.82
CA GLU A 38 2.55 14.84 1.90
C GLU A 38 1.47 15.86 2.23
N THR A 39 1.86 17.12 2.46
CA THR A 39 0.92 18.20 2.74
C THR A 39 -0.04 18.46 1.57
N ALA A 40 0.44 18.39 0.32
CA ALA A 40 -0.42 18.54 -0.84
C ALA A 40 -1.45 17.39 -0.94
N LEU A 41 -1.04 16.16 -0.67
CA LEU A 41 -1.92 15.00 -0.67
C LEU A 41 -2.94 15.04 0.48
N ASP A 42 -2.57 15.57 1.66
CA ASP A 42 -3.51 15.79 2.77
C ASP A 42 -4.62 16.78 2.40
N GLN A 43 -4.27 17.87 1.71
CA GLN A 43 -5.24 18.85 1.22
C GLN A 43 -6.15 18.25 0.15
N LEU A 44 -5.58 17.48 -0.78
CA LEU A 44 -6.34 16.80 -1.84
C LEU A 44 -7.26 15.71 -1.29
N ALA A 45 -6.81 14.96 -0.28
CA ALA A 45 -7.59 13.90 0.37
C ALA A 45 -8.92 14.43 0.91
N ARG A 46 -8.90 15.59 1.59
CA ARG A 46 -10.10 16.26 2.10
C ARG A 46 -11.04 16.71 1.00
N ARG A 47 -10.51 17.20 -0.12
CA ARG A 47 -11.31 17.74 -1.23
C ARG A 47 -11.86 16.66 -2.16
N LEU A 48 -11.11 15.58 -2.38
CA LEU A 48 -11.44 14.52 -3.34
C LEU A 48 -12.03 13.27 -2.66
N GLY A 49 -11.98 13.21 -1.32
CA GLY A 49 -12.59 12.16 -0.52
C GLY A 49 -11.91 10.80 -0.66
N PHE A 50 -10.58 10.78 -0.63
CA PHE A 50 -9.77 9.57 -0.53
C PHE A 50 -9.02 9.53 0.80
N ARG A 51 -8.65 8.34 1.26
CA ARG A 51 -7.77 8.13 2.41
C ARG A 51 -6.36 7.86 1.93
N GLN A 52 -5.36 8.26 2.71
CA GLN A 52 -3.96 7.96 2.40
C GLN A 52 -3.51 6.73 3.16
N ALA A 53 -2.63 5.94 2.55
CA ALA A 53 -1.92 4.84 3.19
C ALA A 53 -0.42 4.93 2.89
N ALA A 54 0.40 4.42 3.82
CA ALA A 54 1.81 4.24 3.57
C ALA A 54 2.01 3.12 2.56
N GLY A 55 2.80 3.38 1.52
CA GLY A 55 3.15 2.38 0.53
C GLY A 55 4.38 1.57 0.88
N LEU A 56 4.81 0.81 -0.11
CA LEU A 56 5.98 -0.06 -0.03
C LEU A 56 7.24 0.72 -0.41
N SER A 57 8.36 0.37 0.21
CA SER A 57 9.68 0.82 -0.23
C SER A 57 10.11 0.04 -1.47
N GLU A 58 10.86 0.67 -2.37
CA GLU A 58 11.45 -0.03 -3.51
C GLU A 58 12.53 -1.01 -3.02
N ARG A 59 12.39 -2.29 -3.39
CA ARG A 59 13.29 -3.36 -2.96
C ARG A 59 13.48 -4.39 -4.09
N VAL A 60 14.69 -4.92 -4.21
CA VAL A 60 15.05 -5.92 -5.24
C VAL A 60 14.28 -7.22 -5.05
N ILE A 61 13.94 -7.60 -3.81
CA ILE A 61 13.18 -8.84 -3.52
C ILE A 61 11.89 -8.97 -4.34
N PHE A 62 11.16 -7.86 -4.58
CA PHE A 62 9.94 -7.91 -5.38
C PHE A 62 10.20 -8.37 -6.82
N ARG A 63 11.36 -8.06 -7.37
CA ARG A 63 11.78 -8.50 -8.72
C ARG A 63 12.31 -9.92 -8.72
N GLU A 64 12.99 -10.34 -7.64
CA GLU A 64 13.52 -11.70 -7.51
C GLU A 64 12.40 -12.75 -7.36
N MET A 65 11.31 -12.39 -6.68
CA MET A 65 10.15 -13.28 -6.50
C MET A 65 9.24 -13.35 -7.75
N TYR A 66 9.29 -12.33 -8.62
CA TYR A 66 8.40 -12.20 -9.77
C TYR A 66 8.44 -13.41 -10.74
N PRO A 67 9.60 -13.95 -11.15
CA PRO A 67 9.65 -15.11 -12.05
C PRO A 67 9.01 -16.37 -11.47
N ALA A 68 9.03 -16.52 -10.15
CA ALA A 68 8.41 -17.66 -9.45
C ALA A 68 6.91 -17.45 -9.18
N GLY A 69 6.39 -16.25 -9.40
CA GLY A 69 4.98 -15.93 -9.10
C GLY A 69 4.65 -15.91 -7.61
N ILE A 70 5.65 -15.79 -6.73
CA ILE A 70 5.48 -15.77 -5.28
C ILE A 70 5.47 -14.35 -4.73
N THR A 71 4.93 -14.17 -3.53
CA THR A 71 4.87 -12.90 -2.80
C THR A 71 5.56 -12.99 -1.44
N LEU A 72 5.75 -11.84 -0.78
CA LEU A 72 6.30 -11.79 0.59
C LEU A 72 5.44 -12.52 1.63
N LEU A 73 4.16 -12.77 1.33
CA LEU A 73 3.25 -13.46 2.22
C LEU A 73 3.40 -14.98 2.13
N ASP A 74 3.99 -15.48 1.04
CA ASP A 74 4.20 -16.92 0.80
C ASP A 74 5.49 -17.43 1.45
N LEU A 75 6.38 -16.52 1.88
CA LEU A 75 7.61 -16.89 2.57
C LEU A 75 7.29 -17.43 3.97
N THR A 76 7.29 -18.76 4.12
CA THR A 76 7.13 -19.46 5.40
C THR A 76 8.41 -19.35 6.23
N ASP A 77 8.30 -19.33 7.57
CA ASP A 77 9.49 -19.21 8.43
C ASP A 77 10.52 -20.35 8.19
N GLU A 78 10.10 -21.52 7.69
CA GLU A 78 10.99 -22.64 7.31
C GLU A 78 11.80 -22.37 6.04
N GLU A 79 11.21 -21.84 4.97
CA GLU A 79 11.92 -21.44 3.74
C GLU A 79 12.75 -20.17 3.95
N ALA A 80 12.33 -19.36 4.92
CA ALA A 80 12.88 -18.06 5.22
C ALA A 80 14.08 -18.16 6.21
N ASN A 81 14.19 -19.24 6.99
CA ASN A 81 15.27 -19.48 7.97
C ASN A 81 16.68 -19.62 7.36
N THR A 82 16.80 -19.82 6.04
CA THR A 82 18.13 -19.98 5.43
C THR A 82 18.64 -18.70 4.74
N ASN A 83 17.76 -17.74 4.38
CA ASN A 83 18.12 -16.57 3.56
C ASN A 83 17.30 -15.29 3.81
N LEU A 84 16.56 -15.15 4.93
CA LEU A 84 15.87 -13.89 5.25
C LEU A 84 16.85 -12.76 5.52
N THR A 85 16.95 -11.84 4.56
CA THR A 85 17.61 -10.57 4.80
C THR A 85 16.71 -9.66 5.64
N MET A 86 17.31 -8.71 6.38
CA MET A 86 16.56 -7.65 7.08
C MET A 86 15.63 -6.86 6.14
N SER A 87 15.96 -6.79 4.85
CA SER A 87 15.11 -6.17 3.83
C SER A 87 13.77 -6.89 3.66
N HIS A 88 13.78 -8.23 3.75
CA HIS A 88 12.58 -9.06 3.59
C HIS A 88 11.62 -8.87 4.77
N VAL A 89 12.17 -8.86 6.00
CA VAL A 89 11.40 -8.61 7.22
C VAL A 89 10.72 -7.24 7.17
N ALA A 90 11.48 -6.19 6.80
CA ALA A 90 10.94 -4.84 6.65
C ALA A 90 9.85 -4.77 5.56
N ALA A 91 10.05 -5.44 4.44
CA ALA A 91 9.06 -5.48 3.36
C ALA A 91 7.76 -6.19 3.80
N ARG A 92 7.86 -7.30 4.55
CA ARG A 92 6.69 -8.01 5.11
C ARG A 92 5.90 -7.13 6.08
N ALA A 93 6.60 -6.37 6.92
CA ALA A 93 5.97 -5.40 7.82
C ALA A 93 5.26 -4.27 7.05
N GLU A 94 5.85 -3.75 5.98
CA GLU A 94 5.23 -2.74 5.11
C GLU A 94 3.97 -3.27 4.41
N VAL A 95 4.00 -4.50 3.90
CA VAL A 95 2.83 -5.15 3.30
C VAL A 95 1.72 -5.35 4.33
N ARG A 96 2.03 -5.85 5.53
CA ARG A 96 1.05 -6.00 6.61
C ARG A 96 0.42 -4.66 6.98
N ALA A 97 1.22 -3.60 7.13
CA ALA A 97 0.70 -2.26 7.42
C ALA A 97 -0.19 -1.72 6.30
N LEU A 98 0.14 -2.00 5.03
CA LEU A 98 -0.70 -1.62 3.89
C LEU A 98 -2.03 -2.37 3.92
N VAL A 99 -2.02 -3.70 4.09
CA VAL A 99 -3.24 -4.52 4.16
C VAL A 99 -4.12 -4.07 5.33
N ALA A 100 -3.54 -3.71 6.47
CA ALA A 100 -4.28 -3.16 7.60
C ALA A 100 -5.01 -1.87 7.23
N ALA A 101 -4.37 -0.97 6.48
CA ALA A 101 -4.97 0.30 6.07
C ALA A 101 -6.15 0.14 5.08
N LEU A 102 -6.22 -1.00 4.39
CA LEU A 102 -7.30 -1.31 3.44
C LEU A 102 -8.64 -1.64 4.13
N ASN A 103 -8.65 -1.94 5.44
CA ASN A 103 -9.87 -2.28 6.19
C ASN A 103 -10.72 -3.37 5.49
N LEU A 104 -10.08 -4.43 4.98
CA LEU A 104 -10.77 -5.47 4.23
C LEU A 104 -11.68 -6.31 5.13
N PRO A 105 -12.93 -6.60 4.70
CA PRO A 105 -13.84 -7.42 5.50
C PRO A 105 -13.32 -8.86 5.59
N GLY A 106 -13.39 -9.44 6.79
CA GLY A 106 -12.97 -10.83 7.03
C GLY A 106 -11.45 -11.05 7.06
N VAL A 107 -10.64 -10.00 7.02
CA VAL A 107 -9.18 -10.09 7.11
C VAL A 107 -8.74 -9.61 8.50
N THR A 108 -8.13 -10.50 9.29
CA THR A 108 -7.46 -10.17 10.56
C THR A 108 -5.96 -10.42 10.39
N LEU A 109 -5.12 -9.43 10.69
CA LEU A 109 -3.67 -9.47 10.46
C LEU A 109 -2.86 -9.84 11.69
#